data_AF-A0A4P6Y7D6-F1
#
_entry.id   AF-A0A4P6Y7D6-F1
#
_cell.length_a   1.000
_cell.length_b   1.000
_cell.length_c   1.000
_cell.angle_alpha   90.00
_cell.angle_beta   90.00
_cell.angle_gamma   90.00
#
_symmetry.space_group_name_H-M   'P 1'
#
loop_
_entity.id
_entity.type
_entity.pdbx_description
1 polymer ?
#
loop_
_entity_poly.entity_id
_entity_poly.type
_entity_poly.pdbx_seq_one_letter_code
_entity_poly.pdbx_strand_id
1 'polypeptide(L)'
;MKKFLGILIGMAIVSTVCYFAFVYYATYSEGVRSGELIKFSSKGMVFKTYEGELSQGISGAQIFSFSVLDSDEKVIADLKELEGHYVKLTYIERYKTFPWWGDSVYYIKEVKKENSPFKIK
;
A
#
# COMPACT_ATOMS: atom_id res chain seq x y z
N MET A 1 -8.89 -9.93 -43.05
CA MET A 1 -7.92 -10.31 -42.00
C MET A 1 -7.33 -9.10 -41.26
N LYS A 2 -6.66 -8.14 -41.92
CA LYS A 2 -6.05 -6.97 -41.26
C LYS A 2 -7.03 -6.10 -40.45
N LYS A 3 -8.26 -5.89 -40.96
CA LYS A 3 -9.32 -5.14 -40.26
C LYS A 3 -9.83 -5.86 -38.99
N PHE A 4 -9.97 -7.18 -39.05
CA PHE A 4 -10.37 -8.01 -37.90
C PHE A 4 -9.27 -8.05 -36.83
N LEU A 5 -8.00 -8.16 -37.25
CA LEU A 5 -6.86 -8.10 -36.34
C LEU A 5 -6.76 -6.74 -35.64
N GLY A 6 -7.01 -5.64 -36.36
CA GLY A 6 -7.06 -4.29 -35.78
C GLY A 6 -8.15 -4.15 -34.71
N ILE A 7 -9.35 -4.66 -34.98
CA ILE A 7 -10.46 -4.64 -34.01
C ILE A 7 -10.12 -5.49 -32.78
N LEU A 8 -9.55 -6.68 -32.98
CA LEU A 8 -9.16 -7.57 -31.88
C LEU A 8 -8.10 -6.93 -30.98
N ILE A 9 -7.07 -6.31 -31.57
CA ILE A 9 -6.03 -5.59 -30.82
C ILE A 9 -6.64 -4.39 -30.08
N GLY A 10 -7.50 -3.62 -30.74
CA GLY A 10 -8.21 -2.51 -30.11
C GLY A 10 -9.02 -2.95 -28.89
N MET A 11 -9.80 -4.03 -29.01
CA MET A 11 -10.55 -4.60 -27.88
C MET A 11 -9.66 -5.10 -26.75
N ALA A 12 -8.52 -5.73 -27.07
CA ALA A 12 -7.56 -6.20 -26.08
C ALA A 12 -6.96 -5.03 -25.29
N ILE A 13 -6.60 -3.93 -25.97
CA ILE A 13 -6.07 -2.71 -25.33
C ILE A 13 -7.14 -2.10 -24.42
N VAL A 14 -8.36 -1.92 -24.92
CA VAL A 14 -9.46 -1.34 -24.13
C VAL A 14 -9.74 -2.19 -22.89
N SER A 15 -9.84 -3.51 -23.04
CA SER A 15 -10.05 -4.43 -21.92
C SER A 15 -8.93 -4.32 -20.88
N THR A 16 -7.68 -4.21 -21.33
CA THR A 16 -6.51 -4.08 -20.46
C THR A 16 -6.56 -2.75 -19.68
N VAL A 17 -6.82 -1.64 -20.36
CA VAL A 17 -6.95 -0.32 -19.72
C VAL A 17 -8.09 -0.31 -18.71
N CYS A 18 -9.26 -0.85 -19.07
CA CYS A 18 -10.40 -0.95 -18.15
C CYS A 18 -10.06 -1.80 -16.92
N TYR A 19 -9.33 -2.91 -17.10
CA TYR A 19 -8.89 -3.76 -15.99
C TYR A 19 -7.96 -3.01 -15.04
N PHE A 20 -6.91 -2.36 -15.54
CA PHE A 20 -6.00 -1.58 -14.69
C PHE A 20 -6.68 -0.41 -14.00
N ALA A 21 -7.59 0.30 -14.70
CA ALA A 21 -8.39 1.37 -14.12
C ALA A 21 -9.27 0.83 -12.98
N PHE A 22 -9.94 -0.30 -13.18
CA PHE A 22 -10.74 -0.94 -12.14
C PHE A 22 -9.88 -1.28 -10.91
N VAL A 23 -8.72 -1.93 -11.08
CA VAL A 23 -7.86 -2.29 -9.95
C VAL A 23 -7.29 -1.06 -9.23
N TYR A 24 -7.02 0.03 -9.95
CA TYR A 24 -6.46 1.26 -9.36
C TYR A 24 -7.49 2.07 -8.57
N TYR A 25 -8.73 2.19 -9.08
CA TYR A 25 -9.78 3.04 -8.52
C TYR A 25 -10.77 2.31 -7.63
N ALA A 26 -10.98 1.00 -7.80
CA ALA A 26 -11.89 0.24 -6.96
C ALA A 26 -11.23 -0.09 -5.62
N THR A 27 -11.74 0.50 -4.54
CA THR A 27 -11.40 0.14 -3.16
C THR A 27 -12.28 -1.02 -2.70
N TYR A 28 -11.64 -2.07 -2.18
CA TYR A 28 -12.33 -3.21 -1.57
C TYR A 28 -12.76 -2.89 -0.15
N SER A 29 -11.85 -2.30 0.63
CA SER A 29 -12.12 -1.85 1.99
C SER A 29 -11.28 -0.61 2.32
N GLU A 30 -11.71 0.15 3.32
CA GLU A 30 -10.96 1.29 3.85
C GLU A 30 -11.00 1.21 5.38
N GLY A 31 -9.91 1.57 6.04
CA GLY A 31 -9.84 1.41 7.48
C GLY A 31 -8.64 2.06 8.13
N VAL A 32 -8.54 1.84 9.44
CA VAL A 32 -7.43 2.33 10.26
C VAL A 32 -6.78 1.19 11.04
N ARG A 33 -5.46 1.25 11.19
CA ARG A 33 -4.67 0.33 12.00
C ARG A 33 -3.72 1.14 12.87
N SER A 34 -3.72 0.89 14.18
CA SER A 34 -2.75 1.48 15.11
C SER A 34 -1.75 0.43 15.56
N GLY A 35 -0.50 0.83 15.75
CA GLY A 35 0.58 -0.07 16.15
C GLY A 35 1.94 0.64 16.14
N GLU A 36 3.00 -0.09 16.45
CA GLU A 36 4.36 0.42 16.38
C GLU A 36 4.92 0.22 14.97
N LEU A 37 5.41 1.28 14.33
CA LEU A 37 6.05 1.19 13.03
C LEU A 37 7.43 0.58 13.20
N ILE A 38 7.56 -0.71 12.93
CA ILE A 38 8.79 -1.47 13.19
C ILE A 38 9.76 -1.45 12.01
N LYS A 39 9.25 -1.17 10.81
CA LYS A 39 10.05 -1.15 9.59
C LYS A 39 9.37 -0.33 8.51
N PHE A 40 10.14 0.50 7.82
CA PHE A 40 9.74 1.10 6.56
C PHE A 40 10.93 1.15 5.60
N SER A 41 10.81 0.49 4.44
CA SER A 41 11.95 0.32 3.53
C SER A 41 11.54 0.38 2.06
N SER A 42 12.43 0.91 1.22
CA SER A 42 12.32 0.77 -0.23
C SER A 42 13.04 -0.50 -0.67
N LYS A 43 12.31 -1.49 -1.17
CA LYS A 43 12.85 -2.80 -1.57
C LYS A 43 12.42 -3.17 -2.99
N GLY A 44 13.05 -4.21 -3.53
CA GLY A 44 12.82 -4.69 -4.90
C GLY A 44 14.07 -4.57 -5.79
N MET A 45 14.07 -5.35 -6.88
CA MET A 45 15.21 -5.48 -7.80
C MET A 45 14.94 -4.76 -9.14
N VAL A 46 13.81 -5.07 -9.78
CA VAL A 46 13.41 -4.46 -11.07
C VAL A 46 12.58 -3.21 -10.83
N PHE A 47 11.58 -3.31 -9.96
CA PHE A 47 10.79 -2.19 -9.48
C PHE A 47 11.11 -1.98 -8.00
N LYS A 48 11.37 -0.74 -7.61
CA LYS A 48 11.51 -0.36 -6.21
C LYS A 48 10.14 0.04 -5.69
N THR A 49 9.71 -0.55 -4.59
CA THR A 49 8.44 -0.22 -3.92
C THR A 49 8.70 0.10 -2.46
N TYR A 50 7.82 0.92 -1.86
CA TYR A 50 7.89 1.27 -0.45
C TYR A 50 6.99 0.36 0.37
N GLU A 51 7.60 -0.32 1.32
CA GLU A 51 6.97 -1.40 2.09
C GLU A 51 7.23 -1.18 3.57
N GLY A 52 6.18 -1.31 4.37
CA GLY A 52 6.25 -1.13 5.81
C GLY A 52 5.55 -2.24 6.57
N GLU A 53 5.94 -2.35 7.84
CA GLU A 53 5.41 -3.33 8.77
C GLU A 53 5.02 -2.62 10.07
N LEU A 54 3.79 -2.87 10.51
CA LEU A 54 3.22 -2.35 11.74
C LEU A 54 3.05 -3.48 12.74
N SER A 55 3.63 -3.35 13.92
CA SER A 55 3.52 -4.28 15.03
C SER A 55 2.27 -3.96 15.86
N GLN A 56 1.32 -4.89 15.88
CA GLN A 56 0.07 -4.81 16.63
C GLN A 56 0.09 -5.88 17.75
N GLY A 57 -0.13 -5.48 18.99
CA GLY A 57 -0.25 -6.39 20.13
C GLY A 57 1.01 -6.53 21.01
N ILE A 58 0.89 -7.35 22.05
CA ILE A 58 1.93 -7.52 23.07
C ILE A 58 3.13 -8.25 22.44
N SER A 59 4.31 -7.63 22.52
CA SER A 59 5.57 -8.16 21.98
C SER A 59 5.62 -8.36 20.45
N GLY A 60 4.76 -7.68 19.68
CA GLY A 60 4.78 -7.72 18.21
C GLY A 60 4.32 -9.03 17.57
N ALA A 61 3.43 -9.75 18.26
CA ALA A 61 2.89 -11.02 17.78
C ALA A 61 2.05 -10.91 16.49
N GLN A 62 1.48 -9.75 16.18
CA GLN A 62 0.71 -9.53 14.95
C GLN A 62 1.36 -8.45 14.10
N ILE A 63 1.91 -8.84 12.95
CA ILE A 63 2.50 -7.93 11.98
C ILE A 63 1.47 -7.60 10.90
N PHE A 64 1.26 -6.31 10.66
CA PHE A 64 0.48 -5.81 9.55
C PHE A 64 1.42 -5.22 8.49
N SER A 65 1.52 -5.90 7.35
CA SER A 65 2.34 -5.47 6.23
C SER A 65 1.54 -4.63 5.23
N PHE A 66 2.11 -3.50 4.85
CA PHE A 66 1.47 -2.54 3.96
C PHE A 66 2.45 -1.99 2.93
N SER A 67 1.92 -1.45 1.85
CA SER A 67 2.66 -0.76 0.81
C SER A 67 2.28 0.71 0.75
N VAL A 68 3.13 1.52 0.14
CA VAL A 68 2.86 2.94 -0.12
C VAL A 68 3.13 3.19 -1.60
N LEU A 69 2.21 3.88 -2.28
CA LEU A 69 2.42 4.25 -3.67
C LEU A 69 3.50 5.32 -3.75
N ASP A 70 4.38 5.20 -4.75
CA ASP A 70 5.46 6.16 -4.99
C ASP A 70 4.95 7.60 -5.19
N SER A 71 3.70 7.75 -5.64
CA SER A 71 3.04 9.05 -5.81
C SER A 71 2.69 9.74 -4.49
N ASP A 72 2.65 9.02 -3.37
CA ASP A 72 2.26 9.55 -2.06
C ASP A 72 3.50 10.02 -1.25
N GLU A 73 4.29 10.93 -1.84
CA GLU A 73 5.58 11.39 -1.28
C GLU A 73 5.49 11.87 0.17
N LYS A 74 4.41 12.55 0.53
CA LYS A 74 4.16 13.02 1.91
C LYS A 74 4.08 11.84 2.89
N VAL A 75 3.33 10.80 2.54
CA VAL A 75 3.17 9.61 3.38
C VAL A 75 4.50 8.89 3.54
N ILE A 76 5.30 8.80 2.47
CA ILE A 76 6.63 8.21 2.50
C ILE A 76 7.56 9.00 3.44
N ALA A 77 7.55 10.34 3.36
CA ALA A 77 8.35 11.18 4.23
C ALA A 77 7.94 11.04 5.71
N ASP A 78 6.64 11.12 5.99
CA ASP A 78 6.10 11.00 7.34
C ASP A 78 6.42 9.60 7.94
N LEU A 79 6.31 8.52 7.17
CA LEU A 79 6.63 7.17 7.63
C LEU A 79 8.12 6.97 7.92
N LYS A 80 9.02 7.58 7.13
CA LYS A 80 10.46 7.56 7.41
C LYS A 80 10.80 8.30 8.70
N GLU A 81 10.15 9.44 8.95
CA GLU A 81 10.35 10.20 10.19
C GLU A 81 9.77 9.46 11.41
N LEU A 82 8.65 8.76 11.22
CA LEU A 82 7.93 8.09 12.29
C LEU A 82 8.35 6.63 12.55
N GLU A 83 9.44 6.16 11.93
CA GLU A 83 9.95 4.81 12.17
C GLU A 83 10.36 4.62 13.65
N GLY A 84 9.97 3.50 14.25
CA GLY A 84 10.12 3.23 15.68
C GLY A 84 9.11 3.96 16.58
N HIS A 85 8.17 4.72 16.02
CA HIS A 85 7.08 5.34 16.78
C HIS A 85 5.77 4.55 16.70
N TYR A 86 4.93 4.75 17.71
CA TYR A 86 3.55 4.29 17.67
C TYR A 86 2.74 5.24 16.77
N VAL A 87 2.06 4.67 15.78
CA VAL A 87 1.37 5.41 14.73
C VAL A 87 0.00 4.79 14.45
N LYS A 88 -0.88 5.64 13.93
CA LYS A 88 -2.16 5.26 13.34
C LYS A 88 -2.06 5.46 11.83
N LEU A 89 -2.28 4.37 11.10
CA LEU A 89 -2.27 4.32 9.64
C LEU A 89 -3.70 4.27 9.12
N THR A 90 -4.03 5.14 8.18
CA THR A 90 -5.25 5.03 7.36
C THR A 90 -4.88 4.34 6.05
N TYR A 91 -5.57 3.25 5.74
CA TYR A 91 -5.29 2.43 4.57
C TYR A 91 -6.51 2.26 3.68
N ILE A 92 -6.25 2.03 2.41
CA ILE A 92 -7.20 1.48 1.44
C ILE A 92 -6.73 0.08 1.04
N GLU A 93 -7.64 -0.88 1.04
CA GLU A 93 -7.41 -2.22 0.50
C GLU A 93 -7.87 -2.25 -0.95
N ARG A 94 -6.99 -2.68 -1.84
CA ARG A 94 -7.31 -2.89 -3.26
C ARG A 94 -7.57 -4.36 -3.53
N TYR A 95 -8.34 -4.64 -4.57
CA TYR A 95 -8.59 -6.02 -5.02
C TYR A 95 -7.32 -6.77 -5.44
N LYS A 96 -6.30 -6.04 -5.91
CA LYS A 96 -5.03 -6.61 -6.37
C LYS A 96 -3.92 -5.56 -6.33
N THR A 97 -2.70 -6.03 -6.16
CA THR A 97 -1.46 -5.26 -6.37
C THR A 97 -0.68 -5.80 -7.57
N PHE A 98 0.22 -4.99 -8.12
CA PHE A 98 1.18 -5.38 -9.14
C PHE A 98 2.61 -5.16 -8.63
N PRO A 99 3.61 -5.88 -9.19
CA PRO A 99 5.00 -5.82 -8.71
C PRO A 99 5.66 -4.42 -8.75
N TRP A 100 5.09 -3.47 -9.48
CA TRP A 100 5.57 -2.08 -9.57
C TRP A 100 4.77 -1.10 -8.71
N TRP A 101 3.75 -1.56 -7.97
CA TRP A 101 2.99 -0.73 -7.03
C TRP A 101 3.26 -1.11 -5.58
N GLY A 102 3.45 -2.40 -5.29
CA GLY A 102 3.80 -2.86 -3.95
C GLY A 102 3.57 -4.35 -3.73
N ASP A 103 4.02 -4.85 -2.59
CA ASP A 103 3.88 -6.25 -2.20
C ASP A 103 2.53 -6.55 -1.53
N SER A 104 1.92 -5.56 -0.90
CA SER A 104 0.65 -5.67 -0.17
C SER A 104 -0.52 -5.08 -0.95
N VAL A 105 -1.72 -5.59 -0.67
CA VAL A 105 -2.98 -4.99 -1.15
C VAL A 105 -3.43 -3.80 -0.31
N TYR A 106 -2.81 -3.61 0.86
CA TYR A 106 -3.09 -2.51 1.77
C TYR A 106 -2.16 -1.33 1.47
N TYR A 107 -2.74 -0.23 0.98
CA TYR A 107 -2.01 0.99 0.66
C TYR A 107 -2.29 2.09 1.66
N ILE A 108 -1.24 2.65 2.25
CA ILE A 108 -1.39 3.73 3.24
C ILE A 108 -1.65 5.06 2.54
N LYS A 109 -2.68 5.76 3.00
CA LYS A 109 -3.05 7.10 2.52
C LYS A 109 -2.72 8.21 3.53
N GLU A 110 -2.64 7.87 4.82
CA GLU A 110 -2.30 8.82 5.87
C GLU A 110 -1.61 8.12 7.04
N VAL A 111 -0.65 8.80 7.67
CA VAL A 111 -0.04 8.39 8.93
C VAL A 111 -0.17 9.52 9.95
N LYS A 112 -0.49 9.15 11.19
CA LYS A 112 -0.54 10.06 12.34
C LYS A 112 0.22 9.45 13.50
N LYS A 113 1.08 10.23 14.15
CA LYS A 113 1.71 9.83 15.41
C LYS A 113 0.64 9.70 16.49
N GLU A 114 0.66 8.60 17.22
CA GLU A 114 -0.30 8.32 18.30
C GLU A 114 0.47 7.87 19.56
N ASN A 115 -0.10 8.10 20.74
CA ASN A 115 0.52 7.61 21.97
C ASN A 115 0.22 6.13 22.13
N SER A 116 1.27 5.34 22.40
CA SER A 116 1.10 3.91 22.68
C SER A 116 0.20 3.73 23.91
N PRO A 117 -0.86 2.91 23.81
CA PRO A 117 -1.73 2.60 24.95
C PRO A 117 -1.00 1.80 26.03
N PHE A 118 0.18 1.25 25.72
CA PHE A 118 1.00 0.45 26.62
C PHE A 118 2.03 1.27 27.41
N LYS A 119 2.14 2.59 27.18
CA LYS A 119 2.91 3.45 28.08
C LYS A 119 2.15 3.61 29.40
N ILE A 120 2.49 2.75 30.35
CA ILE A 120 2.20 2.98 31.77
C ILE A 120 2.88 4.29 32.15
N LYS A 121 2.10 5.22 32.69
CA LYS A 121 2.57 6.51 33.23
C LYS A 121 3.59 6.30 34.34
#